data_AF-A0A3A0DZ53-F1
#
_entry.id   AF-A0A3A0DZ53-F1
#
_cell.length_a   1.000
_cell.length_b   1.000
_cell.length_c   1.000
_cell.angle_alpha   90.00
_cell.angle_beta   90.00
_cell.angle_gamma   90.00
#
_symmetry.space_group_name_H-M   'P 1'
#
loop_
_entity.id
_entity.type
_entity.pdbx_description
1 polymer ?
#
loop_
_entity_poly.entity_id
_entity_poly.type
_entity_poly.pdbx_seq_one_letter_code
_entity_poly.pdbx_strand_id
1 'polypeptide(L)'
;MSTTQQAVGEDHSGPVSHDATERRQGIVRSAVAATGQFIYWLVLLPVRLFKARKVAPDVIVVYSVHPSFFLWLLVAAGFLMAAVVRTWEGAAGVMGWVYVWLIVYFLFTLLYDFSTKKLALWAGIVMLVWLAAKYVEHLRDVVVVGHVVHYLAGLAPKLDPGTVTVISWLLFFPWLGSVAQMILNGRKRFTPNEIGEFHFGEGSELTDRTGLRFRTSYRDVLETVLTFGGGDLVAVDNHQNEIKRWNNIVGLFFMWKYLDRILHQRAVVESGDAATDAET
;
A
#
# COMPACT_ATOMS: atom_id res chain seq x y z
N MET A 1 -20.10 -24.46 74.65
CA MET A 1 -19.69 -25.51 73.69
C MET A 1 -19.29 -24.80 72.42
N SER A 2 -17.99 -24.60 72.25
CA SER A 2 -17.37 -23.77 71.22
C SER A 2 -16.45 -24.66 70.42
N THR A 3 -16.76 -24.87 69.13
CA THR A 3 -15.95 -25.69 68.23
C THR A 3 -15.23 -24.76 67.27
N THR A 4 -14.02 -24.38 67.65
CA THR A 4 -13.08 -23.62 66.84
C THR A 4 -12.52 -24.54 65.76
N GLN A 5 -12.94 -24.34 64.51
CA GLN A 5 -12.43 -25.09 63.36
C GLN A 5 -11.21 -24.35 62.81
N GLN A 6 -10.04 -24.89 63.13
CA GLN A 6 -8.73 -24.37 62.75
C GLN A 6 -8.38 -24.88 61.34
N ALA A 7 -8.52 -24.03 60.34
CA ALA A 7 -8.12 -24.33 58.97
C ALA A 7 -6.59 -24.12 58.84
N VAL A 8 -5.89 -25.22 58.59
CA VAL A 8 -4.45 -25.28 58.31
C VAL A 8 -4.18 -24.63 56.96
N GLY A 9 -3.48 -23.51 56.95
CA GLY A 9 -2.97 -22.88 55.73
C GLY A 9 -1.71 -23.61 55.27
N GLU A 10 -1.81 -24.36 54.17
CA GLU A 10 -0.66 -24.84 53.43
C GLU A 10 -0.06 -23.69 52.63
N ASP A 11 1.09 -23.20 53.11
CA ASP A 11 1.88 -22.16 52.47
C ASP A 11 2.67 -22.76 51.30
N HIS A 12 2.02 -22.88 50.13
CA HIS A 12 2.66 -23.25 48.87
C HIS A 12 3.42 -22.06 48.27
N SER A 13 4.52 -21.67 48.93
CA SER A 13 5.54 -20.79 48.37
C SER A 13 6.43 -21.56 47.38
N GLY A 14 5.84 -21.98 46.25
CA GLY A 14 6.61 -22.46 45.10
C GLY A 14 7.52 -21.33 44.57
N PRO A 15 8.72 -21.61 44.03
CA PRO A 15 9.63 -20.59 43.52
C PRO A 15 8.97 -19.77 42.41
N VAL A 16 8.56 -18.54 42.77
CA VAL A 16 7.78 -17.64 41.93
C VAL A 16 8.69 -16.91 40.91
N SER A 17 8.55 -17.31 39.64
CA SER A 17 8.45 -16.39 38.47
C SER A 17 9.67 -15.68 37.87
N HIS A 18 10.92 -15.92 38.27
CA HIS A 18 12.06 -15.22 37.62
C HIS A 18 12.21 -15.58 36.11
N ASP A 19 11.85 -16.80 35.72
CA ASP A 19 12.00 -17.30 34.34
C ASP A 19 11.04 -16.65 33.32
N ALA A 20 9.86 -16.19 33.77
CA ALA A 20 8.84 -15.63 32.88
C ALA A 20 9.25 -14.26 32.32
N THR A 21 9.99 -13.48 33.11
CA THR A 21 10.41 -12.11 32.76
C THR A 21 11.56 -12.11 31.77
N GLU A 22 12.52 -13.03 31.90
CA GLU A 22 13.64 -13.17 30.94
C GLU A 22 13.15 -13.65 29.57
N ARG A 23 12.22 -14.60 29.51
CA ARG A 23 11.62 -15.05 28.23
C ARG A 23 10.96 -13.91 27.46
N ARG A 24 10.29 -12.98 28.14
CA ARG A 24 9.63 -11.84 27.49
C ARG A 24 10.64 -10.85 26.90
N GLN A 25 11.76 -10.59 27.57
CA GLN A 25 12.78 -9.67 27.06
C GLN A 25 13.46 -10.19 25.79
N GLY A 26 13.69 -11.50 25.68
CA GLY A 26 14.27 -12.12 24.48
C GLY A 26 13.41 -11.93 23.22
N ILE A 27 12.09 -12.09 23.35
CA ILE A 27 11.13 -11.94 22.24
C ILE A 27 11.03 -10.48 21.79
N VAL A 28 11.20 -9.51 22.70
CA VAL A 28 11.14 -8.09 22.35
C VAL A 28 12.34 -7.66 21.50
N ARG A 29 13.55 -8.12 21.85
CA ARG A 29 14.76 -7.81 21.06
C ARG A 29 14.70 -8.36 19.65
N SER A 30 14.17 -9.58 19.46
CA SER A 30 14.06 -10.18 18.13
C SER A 30 13.07 -9.44 17.24
N ALA A 31 11.95 -8.97 17.79
CA ALA A 31 10.96 -8.19 17.04
C ALA A 31 11.51 -6.84 16.56
N VAL A 32 12.26 -6.11 17.41
CA VAL A 32 12.88 -4.83 17.01
C VAL A 32 13.91 -5.02 15.92
N ALA A 33 14.75 -6.06 16.04
CA ALA A 33 15.73 -6.41 15.00
C ALA A 33 15.03 -6.77 13.67
N ALA A 34 13.93 -7.53 13.72
CA ALA A 34 13.14 -7.88 12.55
C ALA A 34 12.53 -6.63 11.86
N THR A 35 12.01 -5.67 12.63
CA THR A 35 11.49 -4.40 12.08
C THR A 35 12.59 -3.59 11.39
N GLY A 36 13.76 -3.45 12.03
CA GLY A 36 14.90 -2.75 11.43
C GLY A 36 15.36 -3.41 10.12
N GLN A 37 15.43 -4.74 10.10
CA GLN A 37 15.79 -5.50 8.90
C GLN A 37 14.73 -5.38 7.80
N PHE A 38 13.45 -5.38 8.13
CA PHE A 38 12.36 -5.15 7.18
C PHE A 38 12.45 -3.75 6.55
N ILE A 39 12.61 -2.69 7.36
CA ILE A 39 12.75 -1.32 6.85
C ILE A 39 13.98 -1.21 5.94
N TYR A 40 15.11 -1.79 6.36
CA TYR A 40 16.33 -1.84 5.55
C TYR A 40 16.06 -2.47 4.18
N TRP A 41 15.40 -3.63 4.14
CA TRP A 41 15.03 -4.29 2.89
C TRP A 41 14.03 -3.49 2.07
N LEU A 42 13.02 -2.90 2.70
CA LEU A 42 12.00 -2.11 2.03
C LEU A 42 12.57 -0.88 1.33
N VAL A 43 13.62 -0.26 1.90
CA VAL A 43 14.30 0.89 1.30
C VAL A 43 15.36 0.46 0.27
N LEU A 44 16.17 -0.57 0.57
CA LEU A 44 17.27 -0.96 -0.31
C LEU A 44 16.84 -1.76 -1.53
N LEU A 45 15.79 -2.56 -1.44
CA LEU A 45 15.32 -3.38 -2.54
C LEU A 45 14.93 -2.52 -3.76
N PRO A 46 14.09 -1.47 -3.66
CA PRO A 46 13.82 -0.60 -4.79
C PRO A 46 15.10 0.10 -5.27
N VAL A 47 15.94 0.63 -4.39
CA VAL A 47 17.19 1.31 -4.79
C VAL A 47 18.11 0.39 -5.58
N ARG A 48 18.25 -0.88 -5.16
CA ARG A 48 19.06 -1.88 -5.88
C ARG A 48 18.42 -2.29 -7.20
N LEU A 49 17.09 -2.46 -7.24
CA LEU A 49 16.37 -2.72 -8.49
C LEU A 49 16.51 -1.56 -9.49
N PHE A 50 16.51 -0.31 -9.03
CA PHE A 50 16.72 0.85 -9.89
C PHE A 50 18.18 1.00 -10.33
N LYS A 51 19.17 0.77 -9.45
CA LYS A 51 20.61 0.87 -9.81
C LYS A 51 21.11 -0.24 -10.74
N ALA A 52 20.51 -1.43 -10.71
CA ALA A 52 20.90 -2.54 -11.59
C ALA A 52 20.55 -2.30 -13.07
N ARG A 53 19.83 -1.23 -13.41
CA ARG A 53 19.43 -0.88 -14.78
C ARG A 53 20.51 -0.06 -15.50
N LYS A 54 21.65 -0.70 -15.81
CA LYS A 54 22.45 -0.35 -16.99
C LYS A 54 22.02 -1.24 -18.16
N VAL A 55 20.72 -1.25 -18.47
CA VAL A 55 20.20 -1.94 -19.65
C VAL A 55 20.37 -1.00 -20.84
N ALA A 56 20.61 -1.56 -22.02
CA ALA A 56 20.82 -0.87 -23.30
C ALA A 56 19.99 0.42 -23.46
N PRO A 57 20.55 1.47 -24.08
CA PRO A 57 19.99 2.83 -24.10
C PRO A 57 18.54 2.94 -24.61
N ASP A 58 18.02 1.90 -25.30
CA ASP A 58 16.72 1.91 -25.97
C ASP A 58 15.69 0.95 -25.35
N VAL A 59 15.93 0.42 -24.14
CA VAL A 59 15.00 -0.52 -23.49
C VAL A 59 14.59 -0.02 -22.11
N ILE A 60 13.29 0.20 -21.93
CA ILE A 60 12.72 0.52 -20.62
C ILE A 60 11.92 -0.68 -20.13
N VAL A 61 12.29 -1.17 -18.95
CA VAL A 61 11.49 -2.16 -18.24
C VAL A 61 10.59 -1.43 -17.25
N VAL A 62 9.32 -1.79 -17.16
CA VAL A 62 8.42 -1.31 -16.11
C VAL A 62 7.75 -2.50 -15.45
N TYR A 63 7.28 -2.30 -14.22
CA TYR A 63 6.68 -3.35 -13.41
C TYR A 63 5.25 -2.96 -13.06
N SER A 64 4.28 -3.76 -13.48
CA SER A 64 2.89 -3.66 -13.01
C SER A 64 2.74 -4.45 -11.71
N VAL A 65 2.13 -3.83 -10.69
CA VAL A 65 1.89 -4.48 -9.39
C VAL A 65 0.42 -4.86 -9.18
N HIS A 66 0.22 -5.94 -8.45
CA HIS A 66 -1.10 -6.31 -7.93
C HIS A 66 -1.56 -5.31 -6.85
N PRO A 67 -2.88 -5.05 -6.68
CA PRO A 67 -3.39 -4.16 -5.63
C PRO A 67 -2.91 -4.53 -4.20
N SER A 68 -2.68 -5.81 -3.92
CA SER A 68 -2.12 -6.23 -2.63
C SER A 68 -0.72 -5.68 -2.34
N PHE A 69 -0.02 -5.13 -3.34
CA PHE A 69 1.24 -4.43 -3.14
C PHE A 69 1.08 -3.25 -2.17
N PHE A 70 -0.06 -2.56 -2.19
CA PHE A 70 -0.34 -1.42 -1.30
C PHE A 70 -0.34 -1.76 0.20
N LEU A 71 -0.49 -3.05 0.56
CA LEU A 71 -0.48 -3.51 1.95
C LEU A 71 0.84 -3.21 2.68
N TRP A 72 1.93 -2.95 1.95
CA TRP A 72 3.25 -2.67 2.55
C TRP A 72 3.21 -1.54 3.57
N LEU A 73 2.38 -0.52 3.34
CA LEU A 73 2.22 0.60 4.26
C LEU A 73 1.50 0.19 5.54
N LEU A 74 0.44 -0.61 5.44
CA LEU A 74 -0.30 -1.08 6.61
C LEU A 74 0.61 -1.97 7.48
N VAL A 75 1.41 -2.83 6.84
CA VAL A 75 2.44 -3.66 7.49
C VAL A 75 3.51 -2.77 8.15
N ALA A 76 4.06 -1.80 7.43
CA ALA A 76 5.09 -0.89 7.95
C ALA A 76 4.58 -0.04 9.12
N ALA A 77 3.37 0.50 9.00
CA ALA A 77 2.71 1.27 10.05
C ALA A 77 2.44 0.41 11.29
N GLY A 78 1.99 -0.83 11.12
CA GLY A 78 1.77 -1.76 12.23
C GLY A 78 3.06 -2.02 13.02
N PHE A 79 4.17 -2.32 12.33
CA PHE A 79 5.46 -2.48 13.01
C PHE A 79 5.96 -1.18 13.67
N LEU A 80 5.81 -0.03 13.01
CA LEU A 80 6.22 1.27 13.55
C LEU A 80 5.43 1.63 14.81
N MET A 81 4.10 1.50 14.78
CA MET A 81 3.25 1.77 15.92
C MET A 81 3.51 0.81 17.08
N ALA A 82 3.75 -0.47 16.79
CA ALA A 82 4.15 -1.43 17.82
C ALA A 82 5.48 -1.03 18.49
N ALA A 83 6.45 -0.52 17.71
CA ALA A 83 7.69 0.01 18.27
C ALA A 83 7.47 1.26 19.13
N VAL A 84 6.66 2.21 18.65
CA VAL A 84 6.36 3.46 19.37
C VAL A 84 5.63 3.19 20.69
N VAL A 85 4.63 2.32 20.70
CA VAL A 85 3.87 1.98 21.92
C VAL A 85 4.74 1.23 22.93
N ARG A 86 5.69 0.41 22.46
CA ARG A 86 6.68 -0.23 23.34
C ARG A 86 7.63 0.78 23.97
N THR A 87 8.01 1.83 23.25
CA THR A 87 8.85 2.90 23.83
C THR A 87 8.07 3.81 24.75
N TRP A 88 6.81 4.12 24.41
CA TRP A 88 5.96 5.07 25.12
C TRP A 88 4.56 4.47 25.35
N GLU A 89 4.37 3.82 26.49
CA GLU A 89 3.10 3.16 26.83
C GLU A 89 1.91 4.14 26.84
N GLY A 90 2.15 5.40 27.22
CA GLY A 90 1.13 6.47 27.19
C GLY A 90 0.58 6.77 25.79
N ALA A 91 1.30 6.39 24.72
CA ALA A 91 0.85 6.58 23.34
C ALA A 91 -0.14 5.49 22.88
N ALA A 92 -0.35 4.40 23.64
CA ALA A 92 -1.15 3.24 23.22
C ALA A 92 -2.58 3.60 22.78
N GLY A 93 -3.22 4.53 23.48
CA GLY A 93 -4.59 4.98 23.16
C GLY A 93 -4.65 5.77 21.85
N VAL A 94 -3.73 6.72 21.66
CA VAL A 94 -3.67 7.53 20.44
C VAL A 94 -3.31 6.65 19.24
N MET A 95 -2.29 5.80 19.38
CA MET A 95 -1.87 4.88 18.31
C MET A 95 -2.95 3.86 17.97
N GLY A 96 -3.79 3.46 18.94
CA GLY A 96 -4.97 2.62 18.72
C GLY A 96 -5.94 3.25 17.72
N TRP A 97 -6.30 4.50 17.96
CA TRP A 97 -7.16 5.25 17.03
C TRP A 97 -6.53 5.45 15.66
N VAL A 98 -5.26 5.85 15.61
CA VAL A 98 -4.56 6.05 14.33
C VAL A 98 -4.55 4.74 13.52
N TYR A 99 -4.30 3.60 14.17
CA TYR A 99 -4.31 2.30 13.49
C TYR A 99 -5.70 1.88 13.02
N VAL A 100 -6.75 2.11 13.82
CA VAL A 100 -8.15 1.86 13.41
C VAL A 100 -8.50 2.68 12.17
N TRP A 101 -8.20 3.98 12.17
CA TRP A 101 -8.42 4.84 11.02
C TRP A 101 -7.62 4.39 9.80
N LEU A 102 -6.36 3.95 10.00
CA LEU A 102 -5.53 3.42 8.93
C LEU A 102 -6.13 2.15 8.32
N ILE A 103 -6.62 1.20 9.12
CA ILE A 103 -7.29 -0.02 8.63
C ILE A 103 -8.57 0.33 7.87
N VAL A 104 -9.42 1.17 8.45
CA VAL A 104 -10.68 1.59 7.81
C VAL A 104 -10.39 2.25 6.47
N TYR A 105 -9.43 3.18 6.46
CA TYR A 105 -8.96 3.83 5.25
C TYR A 105 -8.47 2.79 4.21
N PHE A 106 -7.62 1.85 4.61
CA PHE A 106 -7.14 0.79 3.72
C PHE A 106 -8.26 -0.09 3.16
N LEU A 107 -9.22 -0.50 3.99
CA LEU A 107 -10.39 -1.27 3.57
C LEU A 107 -11.20 -0.51 2.53
N PHE A 108 -11.44 0.80 2.74
CA PHE A 108 -12.13 1.62 1.77
C PHE A 108 -11.36 1.73 0.46
N THR A 109 -10.05 1.98 0.50
CA THR A 109 -9.23 2.09 -0.72
C THR A 109 -9.12 0.78 -1.50
N LEU A 110 -9.16 -0.37 -0.81
CA LEU A 110 -9.10 -1.68 -1.46
C LEU A 110 -10.46 -2.14 -2.00
N LEU A 111 -11.55 -1.87 -1.28
CA LEU A 111 -12.90 -2.27 -1.68
C LEU A 111 -13.50 -1.35 -2.74
N TYR A 112 -13.15 -0.07 -2.69
CA TYR A 112 -13.71 0.94 -3.58
C TYR A 112 -12.59 1.64 -4.35
N ASP A 113 -12.74 1.65 -5.68
CA ASP A 113 -12.00 2.55 -6.55
C ASP A 113 -12.49 3.99 -6.36
N PHE A 114 -12.10 4.58 -5.23
CA PHE A 114 -12.36 5.97 -4.91
C PHE A 114 -11.40 6.84 -5.71
N SER A 115 -11.82 7.23 -6.90
CA SER A 115 -11.27 8.44 -7.53
C SER A 115 -11.31 9.59 -6.51
N THR A 116 -10.25 10.40 -6.43
CA THR A 116 -10.14 11.55 -5.51
C THR A 116 -11.38 12.44 -5.55
N LYS A 117 -12.03 12.58 -6.72
CA LYS A 117 -13.29 13.32 -6.88
C LYS A 117 -14.46 12.68 -6.12
N LYS A 118 -14.58 11.36 -6.17
CA LYS A 118 -15.61 10.60 -5.43
C LYS A 118 -15.35 10.71 -3.93
N LEU A 119 -14.09 10.58 -3.50
CA LEU A 119 -13.73 10.74 -2.08
C LEU A 119 -14.06 12.14 -1.57
N ALA A 120 -13.69 13.19 -2.32
CA ALA A 120 -14.01 14.58 -1.98
C ALA A 120 -15.53 14.81 -1.91
N LEU A 121 -16.29 14.25 -2.85
CA LEU A 121 -17.75 14.29 -2.84
C LEU A 121 -18.32 13.62 -1.58
N TRP A 122 -17.87 12.42 -1.25
CA TRP A 122 -18.32 11.69 -0.06
C TRP A 122 -17.93 12.39 1.24
N ALA A 123 -16.71 12.92 1.33
CA ALA A 123 -16.28 13.74 2.45
C ALA A 123 -17.19 14.98 2.60
N GLY A 124 -17.55 15.63 1.50
CA GLY A 124 -18.51 16.72 1.48
C GLY A 124 -19.91 16.32 1.95
N ILE A 125 -20.42 15.17 1.50
CA ILE A 125 -21.72 14.63 1.94
C ILE A 125 -21.69 14.33 3.44
N VAL A 126 -20.65 13.64 3.94
CA VAL A 126 -20.49 13.33 5.36
C VAL A 126 -20.39 14.60 6.19
N MET A 127 -19.63 15.60 5.73
CA MET A 127 -19.51 16.90 6.39
C MET A 127 -20.85 17.64 6.43
N LEU A 128 -21.63 17.63 5.35
CA LEU A 128 -22.94 18.27 5.30
C LEU A 128 -23.94 17.57 6.22
N VAL A 129 -23.99 16.24 6.19
CA VAL A 129 -24.83 15.44 7.10
C VAL A 129 -24.44 15.70 8.56
N TRP A 130 -23.14 15.77 8.85
CA TRP A 130 -22.63 16.09 10.18
C TRP A 130 -23.08 17.48 10.64
N LEU A 131 -22.92 18.50 9.80
CA LEU A 131 -23.36 19.87 10.10
C LEU A 131 -24.87 19.96 10.27
N ALA A 132 -25.64 19.28 9.43
CA ALA A 132 -27.10 19.22 9.54
C ALA A 132 -27.53 18.55 10.84
N ALA A 133 -26.88 17.45 11.22
CA ALA A 133 -27.17 16.75 12.46
C ALA A 133 -26.81 17.61 13.70
N LYS A 134 -25.70 18.34 13.66
CA LYS A 134 -25.33 19.33 14.70
C LYS A 134 -26.31 20.50 14.78
N TYR A 135 -26.82 20.96 13.64
CA TYR A 135 -27.83 22.01 13.58
C TYR A 135 -29.17 21.55 14.18
N VAL A 136 -29.60 20.32 13.87
CA VAL A 136 -30.82 19.73 14.46
C VAL A 136 -30.66 19.50 15.97
N GLU A 137 -29.51 19.01 16.41
CA GLU A 137 -29.18 18.86 17.84
C GLU A 137 -29.33 20.21 18.57
N HIS A 138 -28.84 21.30 17.96
CA HIS A 138 -28.96 22.65 18.52
C HIS A 138 -30.41 23.17 18.57
N LEU A 139 -31.27 22.81 17.61
CA LEU A 139 -32.66 23.28 17.57
C LEU A 139 -33.65 22.45 18.39
N ARG A 140 -33.40 21.14 18.52
CA ARG A 140 -34.38 20.18 19.06
C ARG A 140 -33.96 19.56 20.39
N ASP A 141 -32.75 19.84 20.89
CA ASP A 141 -32.13 19.16 22.05
C ASP A 141 -32.10 17.62 21.92
N VAL A 142 -32.15 17.11 20.68
CA VAL A 142 -32.12 15.68 20.39
C VAL A 142 -30.66 15.23 20.18
N VAL A 143 -30.11 14.56 21.19
CA VAL A 143 -28.68 14.17 21.27
C VAL A 143 -28.37 12.90 20.45
N VAL A 144 -28.86 12.75 19.22
CA VAL A 144 -28.62 11.50 18.45
C VAL A 144 -27.15 11.35 18.10
N VAL A 145 -26.49 12.41 17.63
CA VAL A 145 -25.05 12.37 17.28
C VAL A 145 -24.19 12.28 18.53
N GLY A 146 -24.57 12.96 19.62
CA GLY A 146 -23.84 12.91 20.88
C GLY A 146 -23.70 11.50 21.43
N HIS A 147 -24.74 10.66 21.39
CA HIS A 147 -24.65 9.27 21.85
C HIS A 147 -23.64 8.44 21.05
N VAL A 148 -23.63 8.58 19.73
CA VAL A 148 -22.66 7.84 18.87
C VAL A 148 -21.24 8.30 19.15
N VAL A 149 -21.01 9.61 19.28
CA VAL A 149 -19.68 10.15 19.58
C VAL A 149 -19.23 9.75 20.98
N HIS A 150 -20.11 9.78 21.98
CA HIS A 150 -19.81 9.31 23.33
C HIS A 150 -19.52 7.81 23.37
N TYR A 151 -20.29 7.01 22.65
CA TYR A 151 -20.04 5.59 22.49
C TYR A 151 -18.65 5.35 21.88
N LEU A 152 -18.35 5.99 20.74
CA LEU A 152 -17.05 5.89 20.09
C LEU A 152 -15.90 6.36 20.99
N ALA A 153 -16.06 7.48 21.69
CA ALA A 153 -15.06 7.97 22.65
C ALA A 153 -14.86 6.99 23.82
N GLY A 154 -15.92 6.28 24.22
CA GLY A 154 -15.91 5.28 25.28
C GLY A 154 -15.21 3.96 24.90
N LEU A 155 -15.03 3.65 23.61
CA LEU A 155 -14.33 2.43 23.19
C LEU A 155 -12.85 2.40 23.64
N ALA A 156 -12.25 3.58 23.88
CA ALA A 156 -10.87 3.75 24.36
C ALA A 156 -9.89 2.69 23.82
N PRO A 157 -9.78 2.52 22.48
CA PRO A 157 -8.99 1.45 21.88
C PRO A 157 -7.53 1.59 22.28
N LYS A 158 -7.04 0.62 23.06
CA LYS A 158 -5.62 0.53 23.42
C LYS A 158 -4.95 -0.40 22.43
N LEU A 159 -3.95 0.13 21.72
CA LEU A 159 -3.15 -0.68 20.79
C LEU A 159 -2.31 -1.68 21.58
N ASP A 160 -2.59 -2.97 21.44
CA ASP A 160 -1.69 -4.02 21.91
C ASP A 160 -0.58 -4.27 20.89
N PRO A 161 0.71 -4.02 21.22
CA PRO A 161 1.81 -4.23 20.28
C PRO A 161 1.92 -5.67 19.78
N GLY A 162 1.53 -6.65 20.61
CA GLY A 162 1.56 -8.07 20.23
C GLY A 162 0.59 -8.34 19.08
N THR A 163 -0.67 -7.96 19.27
CA THR A 163 -1.74 -8.12 18.28
C THR A 163 -1.40 -7.45 16.95
N VAL A 164 -0.93 -6.20 16.98
CA VAL A 164 -0.57 -5.47 15.75
C VAL A 164 0.59 -6.12 15.01
N THR A 165 1.58 -6.63 15.75
CA THR A 165 2.72 -7.35 15.16
C THR A 165 2.25 -8.62 14.44
N VAL A 166 1.35 -9.38 15.06
CA VAL A 166 0.78 -10.59 14.45
C VAL A 166 -0.01 -10.25 13.18
N ILE A 167 -0.85 -9.21 13.23
CA ILE A 167 -1.61 -8.75 12.05
C ILE A 167 -0.64 -8.30 10.93
N SER A 168 0.42 -7.58 11.27
CA SER A 168 1.43 -7.13 10.30
C SER A 168 2.14 -8.31 9.63
N TRP A 169 2.47 -9.36 10.38
CA TRP A 169 3.01 -10.61 9.82
C TRP A 169 2.01 -11.34 8.94
N LEU A 170 0.74 -11.39 9.33
CA LEU A 170 -0.31 -12.01 8.53
C LEU A 170 -0.46 -11.29 7.17
N LEU A 171 -0.45 -9.96 7.18
CA LEU A 171 -0.54 -9.12 5.98
C LEU A 171 0.74 -9.11 5.14
N PHE A 172 1.88 -9.39 5.76
CA PHE A 172 3.17 -9.48 5.07
C PHE A 172 3.20 -10.62 4.04
N PHE A 173 2.53 -11.75 4.29
CA PHE A 173 2.49 -12.87 3.33
C PHE A 173 1.76 -12.55 2.01
N PRO A 174 0.52 -12.02 2.02
CA PRO A 174 -0.14 -11.52 0.81
C PRO A 174 0.67 -10.45 0.08
N TRP A 175 1.32 -9.56 0.83
CA TRP A 175 2.20 -8.55 0.24
C TRP A 175 3.40 -9.22 -0.46
N LEU A 176 4.07 -10.19 0.16
CA LEU A 176 5.18 -10.91 -0.44
C LEU A 176 4.74 -11.65 -1.72
N GLY A 177 3.54 -12.25 -1.70
CA GLY A 177 2.93 -12.84 -2.90
C GLY A 177 2.75 -11.83 -4.04
N SER A 178 2.34 -10.60 -3.73
CA SER A 178 2.21 -9.53 -4.73
C SER A 178 3.55 -9.11 -5.33
N VAL A 179 4.62 -9.08 -4.52
CA VAL A 179 5.98 -8.79 -5.00
C VAL A 179 6.48 -9.92 -5.89
N ALA A 180 6.25 -11.17 -5.50
CA ALA A 180 6.60 -12.33 -6.33
C ALA A 180 5.85 -12.28 -7.67
N GLN A 181 4.55 -12.00 -7.65
CA GLN A 181 3.75 -11.83 -8.88
C GLN A 181 4.28 -10.69 -9.75
N MET A 182 4.65 -9.55 -9.16
CA MET A 182 5.25 -8.43 -9.90
C MET A 182 6.55 -8.84 -10.60
N ILE A 183 7.41 -9.61 -9.94
CA ILE A 183 8.69 -10.06 -10.50
C ILE A 183 8.48 -11.09 -11.60
N LEU A 184 7.55 -12.03 -11.40
CA LEU A 184 7.31 -13.16 -12.31
C LEU A 184 6.48 -12.77 -13.54
N ASN A 185 5.42 -11.98 -13.35
CA ASN A 185 4.41 -11.68 -14.39
C ASN A 185 4.24 -10.18 -14.67
N GLY A 186 4.73 -9.33 -13.76
CA GLY A 186 4.56 -7.88 -13.87
C GLY A 186 5.59 -7.19 -14.75
N ARG A 187 6.61 -7.90 -15.25
CA ARG A 187 7.70 -7.30 -16.02
C ARG A 187 7.26 -7.01 -17.46
N LYS A 188 7.17 -5.74 -17.80
CA LYS A 188 6.85 -5.24 -19.15
C LYS A 188 8.09 -4.56 -19.74
N ARG A 189 8.47 -4.90 -20.96
CA ARG A 189 9.62 -4.37 -21.68
C ARG A 189 9.12 -3.51 -22.84
N PHE A 190 9.43 -2.23 -22.78
CA PHE A 190 9.17 -1.26 -23.82
C PHE A 190 10.44 -1.05 -24.64
N THR A 191 10.34 -1.29 -25.94
CA THR A 191 11.36 -0.96 -26.93
C THR A 191 10.75 -0.01 -27.97
N PRO A 192 11.54 0.58 -28.89
CA PRO A 192 11.00 1.45 -29.92
C PRO A 192 9.94 0.75 -30.79
N ASN A 193 10.13 -0.53 -31.09
CA ASN A 193 9.33 -1.27 -32.08
C ASN A 193 8.31 -2.23 -31.45
N GLU A 194 8.63 -2.83 -30.31
CA GLU A 194 7.81 -3.87 -29.67
C GLU A 194 7.57 -3.59 -28.20
N ILE A 195 6.39 -4.02 -27.73
CA ILE A 195 6.08 -4.12 -26.31
C ILE A 195 6.07 -5.61 -25.97
N GLY A 196 7.06 -6.02 -25.19
CA GLY A 196 7.21 -7.38 -24.71
C GLY A 196 6.66 -7.53 -23.29
N GLU A 197 5.69 -8.41 -23.12
CA GLU A 197 5.21 -8.81 -21.80
C GLU A 197 5.76 -10.18 -21.44
N PHE A 198 6.37 -10.29 -20.27
CA PHE A 198 6.84 -11.57 -19.78
C PHE A 198 5.82 -12.16 -18.81
N HIS A 199 5.29 -13.33 -19.15
CA HIS A 199 4.42 -14.11 -18.28
C HIS A 199 5.12 -15.42 -17.95
N PHE A 200 5.35 -15.68 -16.67
CA PHE A 200 6.02 -16.92 -16.26
C PHE A 200 5.10 -18.12 -16.57
N GLY A 201 5.55 -19.00 -17.46
CA GLY A 201 4.81 -20.19 -17.89
C GLY A 201 4.08 -20.07 -19.23
N GLU A 202 3.70 -18.86 -19.65
CA GLU A 202 2.97 -18.62 -20.91
C GLU A 202 3.87 -18.05 -22.02
N GLY A 203 5.08 -17.60 -21.70
CA GLY A 203 6.06 -17.07 -22.66
C GLY A 203 6.04 -15.54 -22.75
N SER A 204 6.55 -15.00 -23.85
CA SER A 204 6.55 -13.56 -24.11
C SER A 204 5.50 -13.19 -25.14
N GLU A 205 4.55 -12.35 -24.75
CA GLU A 205 3.62 -11.72 -25.70
C GLU A 205 4.31 -10.48 -26.29
N LEU A 206 4.41 -10.42 -27.62
CA LEU A 206 4.96 -9.28 -28.34
C LEU A 206 3.82 -8.58 -29.07
N THR A 207 3.53 -7.34 -28.67
CA THR A 207 2.56 -6.49 -29.37
C THR A 207 3.32 -5.47 -30.22
N ASP A 208 3.04 -5.44 -31.53
CA ASP A 208 3.58 -4.42 -32.43
C ASP A 208 2.98 -3.05 -32.10
N ARG A 209 3.78 -2.00 -32.29
CA ARG A 209 3.49 -0.65 -31.79
C ARG A 209 2.85 0.28 -32.83
N THR A 210 2.69 -0.19 -34.06
CA THR A 210 2.25 0.61 -35.20
C THR A 210 0.82 1.13 -34.99
N GLY A 211 0.65 2.45 -34.96
CA GLY A 211 -0.66 3.11 -34.74
C GLY A 211 -1.09 3.31 -33.28
N LEU A 212 -0.29 2.90 -32.29
CA LEU A 212 -0.63 3.03 -30.87
C LEU A 212 -0.14 4.35 -30.25
N ARG A 213 -1.04 5.06 -29.56
CA ARG A 213 -0.74 6.20 -28.69
C ARG A 213 -0.80 5.77 -27.23
N PHE A 214 0.11 6.28 -26.40
CA PHE A 214 0.15 5.96 -24.99
C PHE A 214 -0.37 7.12 -24.17
N ARG A 215 -1.24 6.83 -23.21
CA ARG A 215 -1.76 7.80 -22.25
C ARG A 215 -1.52 7.29 -20.85
N THR A 216 -0.98 8.15 -19.99
CA THR A 216 -0.94 7.89 -18.55
C THR A 216 -2.23 8.31 -17.90
N SER A 217 -2.74 7.49 -17.00
CA SER A 217 -3.87 7.81 -16.15
C SER A 217 -3.47 7.61 -14.69
N TYR A 218 -3.49 8.67 -13.90
CA TYR A 218 -3.28 8.62 -12.46
C TYR A 218 -4.65 8.57 -11.79
N ARG A 219 -5.06 7.39 -11.31
CA ARG A 219 -6.39 7.17 -10.70
C ARG A 219 -6.55 7.93 -9.38
N ASP A 220 -5.51 7.89 -8.55
CA ASP A 220 -5.49 8.55 -7.25
C ASP A 220 -4.09 9.09 -6.89
N VAL A 221 -4.08 10.24 -6.21
CA VAL A 221 -2.86 10.88 -5.68
C VAL A 221 -2.20 9.96 -4.65
N LEU A 222 -2.99 9.30 -3.82
CA LEU A 222 -2.46 8.39 -2.81
C LEU A 222 -1.82 7.18 -3.47
N GLU A 223 -2.55 6.49 -4.35
CA GLU A 223 -2.00 5.40 -5.14
C GLU A 223 -0.68 5.79 -5.83
N THR A 224 -0.65 6.96 -6.45
CA THR A 224 0.55 7.54 -7.06
C THR A 224 1.67 7.66 -6.04
N VAL A 225 1.44 8.26 -4.87
CA VAL A 225 2.45 8.38 -3.80
C VAL A 225 2.88 6.99 -3.28
N LEU A 226 1.94 6.05 -3.10
CA LEU A 226 2.17 4.72 -2.53
C LEU A 226 2.99 3.80 -3.44
N THR A 227 2.88 3.99 -4.75
CA THR A 227 3.65 3.28 -5.77
C THR A 227 4.89 4.06 -6.21
N PHE A 228 5.32 5.05 -5.41
CA PHE A 228 6.47 5.91 -5.72
C PHE A 228 6.33 6.57 -7.09
N GLY A 229 5.20 7.23 -7.31
CA GLY A 229 4.84 7.85 -8.59
C GLY A 229 4.18 6.89 -9.58
N GLY A 230 3.56 5.80 -9.14
CA GLY A 230 2.94 4.87 -10.09
C GLY A 230 1.60 5.34 -10.64
N GLY A 231 1.13 4.64 -11.66
CA GLY A 231 -0.13 4.95 -12.33
C GLY A 231 -0.44 3.96 -13.44
N ASP A 232 -1.52 4.17 -14.15
CA ASP A 232 -1.94 3.31 -15.25
C ASP A 232 -1.35 3.82 -16.57
N LEU A 233 -0.91 2.90 -17.40
CA LEU A 233 -0.52 3.18 -18.78
C LEU A 233 -1.55 2.54 -19.71
N VAL A 234 -2.13 3.33 -20.60
CA VAL A 234 -3.15 2.88 -21.55
C VAL A 234 -2.59 3.05 -22.97
N ALA A 235 -2.56 1.97 -23.73
CA ALA A 235 -2.36 1.99 -25.17
C ALA A 235 -3.72 2.19 -25.86
N VAL A 236 -3.78 3.23 -26.67
CA VAL A 236 -4.98 3.72 -27.32
C VAL A 236 -4.73 3.81 -28.83
N ASP A 237 -5.70 3.41 -29.64
CA ASP A 237 -5.63 3.57 -31.09
C ASP A 237 -5.75 5.04 -31.53
N ASN A 238 -5.49 5.32 -32.81
CA ASN A 238 -5.80 6.58 -33.46
C ASN A 238 -7.27 7.02 -33.27
N HIS A 239 -8.20 6.07 -33.16
CA HIS A 239 -9.62 6.32 -32.89
C HIS A 239 -9.98 6.53 -31.40
N GLN A 240 -8.99 6.69 -30.52
CA GLN A 240 -9.20 6.82 -29.07
C GLN A 240 -9.78 5.57 -28.37
N ASN A 241 -9.78 4.41 -29.03
CA ASN A 241 -10.20 3.15 -28.44
C ASN A 241 -9.09 2.54 -27.59
N GLU A 242 -9.42 2.13 -26.36
CA GLU A 242 -8.46 1.45 -25.47
C GLU A 242 -8.19 0.04 -25.99
N ILE A 243 -6.95 -0.22 -26.42
CA ILE A 243 -6.52 -1.54 -26.90
C ILE A 243 -5.95 -2.34 -25.74
N LYS A 244 -5.11 -1.72 -24.91
CA LYS A 244 -4.47 -2.38 -23.78
C LYS A 244 -4.30 -1.41 -22.63
N ARG A 245 -4.50 -1.91 -21.40
CA ARG A 245 -4.34 -1.13 -20.17
C ARG A 245 -3.45 -1.90 -19.21
N TRP A 246 -2.37 -1.27 -18.79
CA TRP A 246 -1.49 -1.74 -17.74
C TRP A 246 -1.76 -0.96 -16.47
N ASN A 247 -2.30 -1.66 -15.47
CA ASN A 247 -2.63 -1.05 -14.19
C ASN A 247 -1.42 -1.01 -13.27
N ASN A 248 -1.35 0.04 -12.44
CA ASN A 248 -0.44 0.15 -11.31
C ASN A 248 1.04 -0.06 -11.68
N ILE A 249 1.53 0.69 -12.68
CA ILE A 249 2.95 0.67 -13.03
C ILE A 249 3.74 1.43 -11.95
N VAL A 250 4.64 0.74 -11.25
CA VAL A 250 5.47 1.35 -10.21
C VAL A 250 6.45 2.35 -10.82
N GLY A 251 6.54 3.55 -10.23
CA GLY A 251 7.53 4.55 -10.65
C GLY A 251 7.24 5.25 -11.98
N LEU A 252 6.02 5.15 -12.51
CA LEU A 252 5.64 5.68 -13.82
C LEU A 252 5.97 7.17 -13.98
N PHE A 253 5.65 7.99 -12.98
CA PHE A 253 5.92 9.44 -12.94
C PHE A 253 7.40 9.77 -13.12
N PHE A 254 8.29 9.03 -12.45
CA PHE A 254 9.74 9.25 -12.57
C PHE A 254 10.30 8.75 -13.89
N MET A 255 9.75 7.67 -14.43
CA MET A 255 10.18 7.08 -15.69
C MET A 255 9.51 7.71 -16.92
N TRP A 256 8.49 8.54 -16.74
CA TRP A 256 7.67 9.06 -17.83
C TRP A 256 8.50 9.79 -18.88
N LYS A 257 9.43 10.66 -18.48
CA LYS A 257 10.30 11.39 -19.43
C LYS A 257 11.14 10.45 -20.32
N TYR A 258 11.59 9.34 -19.76
CA TYR A 258 12.37 8.35 -20.51
C TYR A 258 11.46 7.53 -21.43
N LEU A 259 10.30 7.13 -20.91
CA LEU A 259 9.30 6.36 -21.65
C LEU A 259 8.78 7.18 -22.83
N ASP A 260 8.44 8.45 -22.59
CA ASP A 260 8.04 9.43 -23.59
C ASP A 260 9.08 9.60 -24.70
N ARG A 261 10.37 9.68 -24.35
CA ARG A 261 11.46 9.76 -25.35
C ARG A 261 11.53 8.52 -26.25
N ILE A 262 11.49 7.32 -25.69
CA ILE A 262 11.53 6.07 -26.47
C ILE A 262 10.27 5.91 -27.32
N LEU A 263 9.13 6.37 -26.79
CA LEU A 263 7.90 6.41 -27.56
C LEU A 263 8.03 7.41 -28.74
N HIS A 264 8.59 8.59 -28.56
CA HIS A 264 8.68 9.55 -29.66
C HIS A 264 9.72 9.20 -30.75
N GLN A 265 10.76 8.41 -30.44
CA GLN A 265 11.83 8.09 -31.39
C GLN A 265 11.37 7.38 -32.69
N ARG A 266 10.29 6.59 -32.69
CA ARG A 266 9.80 5.91 -33.92
C ARG A 266 8.91 6.80 -34.80
N ALA A 267 8.25 7.81 -34.23
CA ALA A 267 7.40 8.71 -35.00
C ALA A 267 8.19 9.51 -36.07
N VAL A 268 9.51 9.66 -35.88
CA VAL A 268 10.37 10.42 -36.78
C VAL A 268 10.99 9.55 -37.89
N VAL A 269 11.27 8.27 -37.62
CA VAL A 269 11.91 7.39 -38.61
C VAL A 269 10.98 7.13 -39.80
N GLU A 270 9.68 6.98 -39.57
CA GLU A 270 8.70 6.74 -40.64
C GLU A 270 8.47 7.98 -41.54
N SER A 271 8.70 9.20 -41.01
CA SER A 271 8.61 10.44 -41.79
C SER A 271 9.85 10.76 -42.64
N GLY A 272 10.99 10.11 -42.35
CA GLY A 272 12.23 10.33 -43.09
C GLY A 272 12.30 9.55 -44.41
N ASP A 273 11.78 8.32 -44.42
CA ASP A 273 11.83 7.47 -45.60
C ASP A 273 10.78 7.87 -46.65
N ALA A 274 9.59 8.34 -46.23
CA ALA A 274 8.54 8.81 -47.14
C ALA A 274 8.91 10.08 -47.94
N ALA A 275 9.90 10.86 -47.48
CA ALA A 275 10.37 12.05 -48.20
C ALA A 275 11.42 11.72 -49.27
N THR A 276 12.08 10.56 -49.17
CA THR A 276 13.14 10.17 -50.12
C THR A 276 12.56 9.46 -51.35
N ASP A 277 11.42 8.78 -51.21
CA ASP A 277 10.74 8.08 -52.30
C ASP A 277 9.84 8.98 -53.17
N ALA A 278 9.70 10.27 -52.82
CA ALA A 278 8.92 11.24 -53.60
C ALA A 278 9.77 12.08 -54.57
N GLU A 279 11.11 11.91 -54.57
CA GLU A 279 12.05 12.63 -55.45
C GLU A 279 12.64 11.77 -56.60
N THR A 280 12.12 10.56 -56.83
CA THR A 280 12.45 9.72 -58.01
C THR A 280 11.23 9.46 -58.88
#